data_AF-A0A318YYR7-F1
#
_entry.id   AF-A0A318YYR7-F1
#
_cell.length_a   1.000
_cell.length_b   1.000
_cell.length_c   1.000
_cell.angle_alpha   90.00
_cell.angle_beta   90.00
_cell.angle_gamma   90.00
#
_symmetry.space_group_name_H-M   'P 1'
#
loop_
_entity.id
_entity.type
_entity.pdbx_description
1 polymer ?
#
loop_
_entity_poly.entity_id
_entity_poly.type
_entity_poly.pdbx_seq_one_letter_code
_entity_poly.pdbx_strand_id
1 'polypeptide(L)'
;MVVQFCDDCGNLLDESSDDTLECGIRGKTAKNMAMHHAQVSTSEKFPSRLRNKLKSNTQEVTYKTFGKGPSIDMACVKCPS
;
A
#
# COMPACT_ATOMS: atom_id res chain seq x y z
N MET A 1 6.24 7.71 11.70
CA MET A 1 7.14 7.48 12.84
C MET A 1 8.45 6.95 12.28
N VAL A 2 9.52 7.71 12.42
CA VAL A 2 10.87 7.31 11.99
C VAL A 2 11.66 7.10 13.26
N VAL A 3 12.28 5.93 13.39
CA VAL A 3 13.10 5.56 14.56
C VAL A 3 14.55 5.72 14.15
N GLN A 4 15.33 6.50 14.89
CA GLN A 4 16.74 6.75 14.59
C GLN A 4 17.62 6.34 15.77
N PHE A 5 18.72 5.66 15.47
CA PHE A 5 19.71 5.22 16.45
C PHE A 5 21.02 5.97 16.27
N CYS A 6 21.79 6.09 17.35
CA CYS A 6 23.15 6.60 17.31
C CYS A 6 24.09 5.54 16.72
N ASP A 7 24.83 5.88 15.66
CA ASP A 7 25.74 4.95 14.96
C ASP A 7 26.86 4.40 15.85
N ASP A 8 27.23 5.14 16.88
CA ASP A 8 28.37 4.82 17.75
C ASP A 8 28.03 3.91 18.93
N CYS A 9 26.84 4.08 19.50
CA CYS A 9 26.44 3.39 20.74
C CYS A 9 25.13 2.61 20.62
N GLY A 10 24.43 2.70 19.49
CA GLY A 10 23.14 2.05 19.29
C GLY A 10 22.01 2.61 20.13
N ASN A 11 22.22 3.72 20.87
CA ASN A 11 21.16 4.32 21.67
C ASN A 11 20.07 4.91 20.78
N LEU A 12 18.83 4.79 21.23
CA LEU A 12 17.70 5.45 20.56
C LEU A 12 17.83 6.97 20.75
N LEU A 13 17.74 7.72 19.65
CA LEU A 13 17.73 9.18 19.69
C LEU A 13 16.30 9.67 19.95
N ASP A 14 16.18 10.73 20.74
CA ASP A 14 14.89 11.31 21.09
C ASP A 14 14.22 11.97 19.87
N GLU A 15 12.88 11.99 19.89
CA GLU A 15 12.11 12.70 18.88
C GLU A 15 12.21 14.21 19.15
N SER A 16 12.84 14.96 18.24
CA SER A 16 12.92 16.41 18.29
C SER A 16 12.45 17.04 16.98
N SER A 17 11.98 18.28 17.07
CA SER A 17 11.72 19.15 15.93
C SER A 17 12.98 19.82 15.35
N ASP A 18 14.15 19.55 15.92
CA ASP A 18 15.41 20.14 15.46
C ASP A 18 15.99 19.36 14.27
N ASP A 19 16.74 20.06 13.40
CA ASP A 19 17.44 19.45 12.26
C ASP A 19 18.55 18.46 12.69
N THR A 20 18.96 18.52 13.94
CA THR A 20 20.00 17.68 14.54
C THR A 20 19.56 17.10 15.86
N LEU A 21 19.95 15.85 16.13
CA LEU A 21 19.69 15.14 17.37
C LEU A 21 21.01 14.88 18.10
N GLU A 22 21.05 15.13 19.41
CA GLU A 22 22.21 14.80 20.23
C GLU A 22 22.01 13.46 20.96
N CYS A 23 23.06 12.65 20.98
CA CYS A 23 23.07 11.42 21.75
C CYS A 23 23.38 11.72 23.22
N GLY A 24 22.43 11.47 24.13
CA GLY A 24 22.64 11.69 25.57
C GLY A 24 23.78 10.87 26.22
N ILE A 25 24.24 9.78 25.57
CA ILE A 25 25.32 8.93 26.11
C ILE A 25 26.71 9.43 25.69
N ARG A 26 26.87 9.78 24.41
CA ARG A 26 28.18 10.14 23.83
C ARG A 26 28.31 11.63 23.46
N GLY A 27 27.24 12.41 23.59
CA GLY A 27 27.19 13.84 23.24
C GLY A 27 27.35 14.12 21.74
N LYS A 28 27.24 13.10 20.88
CA LYS A 28 27.42 13.27 19.43
C LYS A 28 26.14 13.74 18.77
N THR A 29 26.29 14.69 17.86
CA THR A 29 25.21 15.25 17.06
C THR A 29 25.05 14.48 15.75
N ALA A 30 23.84 14.01 15.45
CA ALA A 30 23.47 13.35 14.22
C ALA A 30 22.38 14.14 13.49
N LYS A 31 22.31 14.02 12.16
CA LYS A 31 21.24 14.66 11.39
C LYS A 31 19.90 14.00 11.67
N ASN A 32 18.84 14.79 11.91
CA ASN A 32 17.49 14.29 12.12
C ASN A 32 16.89 13.82 10.78
N MET A 33 16.78 12.50 10.60
CA MET A 33 16.21 11.92 9.38
C MET A 33 14.68 11.90 9.40
N ALA A 34 14.05 12.09 10.56
CA ALA A 34 12.59 12.15 10.67
C ALA A 34 12.01 13.39 9.96
N MET A 35 12.73 14.52 9.98
CA MET A 35 12.37 15.76 9.30
C MET A 35 12.22 15.64 7.79
N HIS A 36 13.02 14.77 7.17
CA HIS A 36 13.06 14.63 5.72
C HIS A 36 12.19 13.47 5.20
N HIS A 37 11.43 12.82 6.07
CA HIS A 37 10.66 11.66 5.66
C HIS A 37 9.31 12.08 5.06
N ALA A 38 9.15 11.88 3.76
CA ALA A 38 7.85 12.01 3.11
C ALA A 38 6.93 10.87 3.55
N GLN A 39 5.74 11.20 4.04
CA GLN A 39 4.69 10.21 4.28
C GLN A 39 3.76 10.16 3.06
N VAL A 40 3.66 9.00 2.43
CA VAL A 40 2.76 8.79 1.29
C VAL A 40 1.54 8.01 1.74
N SER A 41 0.35 8.54 1.49
CA SER A 41 -0.90 7.83 1.76
C SER A 41 -1.09 6.69 0.75
N THR A 42 -0.94 5.44 1.20
CA THR A 42 -1.19 4.23 0.40
C THR A 42 -2.54 3.59 0.70
N SER A 43 -3.37 4.22 1.53
CA SER A 43 -4.55 3.57 2.10
C SER A 43 -5.62 3.17 1.06
N GLU A 44 -6.33 2.08 1.36
CA GLU A 44 -7.53 1.66 0.64
C GLU A 44 -8.81 2.31 1.17
N LYS A 45 -8.69 3.10 2.25
CA LYS A 45 -9.82 3.76 2.92
C LYS A 45 -10.41 4.93 2.12
N PHE A 46 -9.88 5.20 0.93
CA PHE A 46 -10.40 6.17 -0.02
C PHE A 46 -10.84 5.47 -1.32
N PRO A 47 -11.95 4.70 -1.28
CA PRO A 47 -12.48 4.06 -2.47
C PRO A 47 -13.03 5.14 -3.42
N SER A 48 -12.61 5.09 -4.68
CA SER A 48 -13.15 5.96 -5.72
C SER A 48 -13.22 5.23 -7.05
N ARG A 49 -14.17 5.62 -7.91
CA ARG A 49 -14.31 5.05 -9.26
C ARG A 49 -13.01 5.22 -10.07
N LEU A 50 -12.35 6.37 -9.92
CA LEU A 50 -11.08 6.65 -10.59
C LEU A 50 -9.95 5.75 -10.08
N ARG A 51 -9.86 5.53 -8.76
CA ARG A 51 -8.87 4.61 -8.16
C ARG A 51 -9.06 3.20 -8.70
N ASN A 52 -10.30 2.71 -8.76
CA ASN A 52 -10.59 1.38 -9.29
C ASN A 52 -10.20 1.28 -10.77
N LYS A 53 -10.50 2.30 -11.58
CA LYS A 53 -10.13 2.31 -13.00
C LYS A 53 -8.61 2.34 -13.25
N LEU A 54 -7.85 3.04 -12.42
CA LEU A 54 -6.40 3.22 -12.62
C LEU A 54 -5.53 2.15 -11.95
N LYS A 55 -6.02 1.54 -10.85
CA LYS A 55 -5.25 0.54 -10.07
C LYS A 55 -5.72 -0.90 -10.28
N SER A 56 -6.91 -1.12 -10.82
CA SER A 56 -7.37 -2.47 -11.13
C SER A 56 -6.67 -3.00 -12.37
N ASN A 57 -6.02 -4.16 -12.23
CA ASN A 57 -5.52 -4.94 -13.38
C ASN A 57 -6.59 -5.90 -13.93
N THR A 58 -7.80 -5.89 -13.36
CA THR A 58 -8.90 -6.76 -13.76
C THR A 58 -10.05 -5.95 -14.35
N GLN A 59 -10.74 -6.55 -15.32
CA GLN A 59 -11.93 -6.01 -15.93
C GLN A 59 -13.17 -6.59 -15.25
N GLU A 60 -14.11 -5.72 -14.87
CA GLU A 60 -15.44 -6.15 -14.42
C GLU A 60 -16.27 -6.58 -15.63
N VAL A 61 -16.70 -7.85 -15.63
CA VAL A 61 -17.56 -8.42 -16.68
C VAL A 61 -18.95 -8.68 -16.12
N THR A 62 -19.98 -8.25 -16.87
CA THR A 62 -21.39 -8.46 -16.54
C THR A 62 -21.96 -9.65 -17.31
N TYR A 63 -23.10 -10.20 -16.89
CA TYR A 63 -23.77 -11.30 -17.60
C TYR A 63 -24.00 -11.00 -19.10
N LYS A 64 -24.20 -9.74 -19.47
CA LYS A 64 -24.35 -9.29 -20.86
C LYS A 64 -23.04 -9.35 -21.67
N THR A 65 -21.89 -9.28 -21.01
CA THR A 65 -20.57 -9.42 -21.64
C THR A 65 -20.12 -10.87 -21.78
N PHE A 66 -20.76 -11.79 -21.06
CA PHE A 66 -20.65 -13.20 -21.40
C PHE A 66 -21.41 -13.41 -22.70
N GLY A 67 -20.69 -13.58 -23.81
CA GLY A 67 -21.29 -14.07 -25.04
C GLY A 67 -21.99 -15.39 -24.79
N LYS A 68 -22.97 -15.75 -25.63
CA LYS A 68 -23.41 -17.16 -25.70
C LYS A 68 -22.15 -17.95 -26.03
N GLY A 69 -21.63 -18.68 -25.03
CA GLY A 69 -20.51 -19.58 -25.23
C GLY A 69 -20.82 -20.58 -26.35
N PRO A 70 -19.84 -21.39 -26.77
CA PRO A 70 -20.06 -22.39 -27.80
C PRO A 70 -21.26 -23.27 -27.45
N SER A 71 -22.26 -23.28 -28.32
CA SER A 71 -23.44 -24.14 -28.18
C SER A 71 -23.15 -25.49 -28.79
N ILE A 72 -23.58 -26.55 -28.12
CA ILE A 72 -23.54 -27.92 -28.63
C ILE A 72 -24.98 -28.44 -28.75
N ASP A 73 -25.29 -29.13 -29.85
CA ASP A 73 -26.57 -29.80 -30.02
C ASP A 73 -26.52 -31.16 -29.30
N MET A 74 -26.74 -31.12 -28.00
CA MET A 74 -26.87 -32.29 -27.15
C MET A 74 -28.09 -32.13 -26.25
N ALA A 75 -28.90 -33.18 -26.16
CA ALA A 75 -30.04 -33.19 -25.24
C ALA A 75 -29.54 -33.08 -23.78
N CYS A 76 -30.14 -32.17 -23.01
CA CYS A 76 -29.80 -32.00 -21.60
C CYS A 76 -30.25 -33.23 -20.81
N VAL A 77 -29.32 -33.94 -20.19
CA VAL A 77 -29.61 -35.15 -19.39
C VAL A 77 -30.59 -34.87 -18.23
N LYS A 78 -30.61 -33.63 -17.72
CA LYS A 78 -31.48 -33.23 -16.60
C LYS A 78 -32.81 -32.63 -17.03
N CYS A 79 -32.92 -32.18 -18.27
CA CYS A 79 -34.14 -31.53 -18.76
C CYS A 79 -34.70 -32.40 -19.89
N PRO A 80 -35.66 -33.31 -19.62
CA PRO A 80 -36.39 -33.96 -20.69
C PRO A 80 -37.12 -32.86 -21.48
N SER A 81 -36.93 -32.89 -22.80
CA SER A 81 -37.56 -32.00 -23.78
C SER A 81 -39.08 -32.08 -23.74
#